data_AF-A0A855KPV8-F1
#
_entry.id   AF-A0A855KPV8-F1
#
_cell.length_a   1.000
_cell.length_b   1.000
_cell.length_c   1.000
_cell.angle_alpha   90.00
_cell.angle_beta   90.00
_cell.angle_gamma   90.00
#
_symmetry.space_group_name_H-M   'P 1'
#
loop_
_entity.id
_entity.type
_entity.pdbx_description
1 polymer ?
#
loop_
_entity_poly.entity_id
_entity_poly.type
_entity_poly.pdbx_seq_one_letter_code
_entity_poly.pdbx_strand_id
1 'polypeptide(L)' 'MARNKARDDKFFNCVQEFEDDYVSSHYGTNKGTVKSFLKDSCKTGVINYSTHESVYKLIEEKLGYPVPSSPK' A
#
# COMPACT_ATOMS: atom_id res chain seq x y z
N MET A 1 10.25 5.41 -15.11
CA MET A 1 9.52 4.11 -15.12
C MET A 1 8.07 4.43 -14.79
N ALA A 2 7.15 4.06 -15.67
CA ALA A 2 5.78 4.57 -15.65
C ALA A 2 4.98 3.93 -14.51
N ARG A 3 4.66 4.74 -13.51
CA ARG A 3 3.66 4.45 -12.49
C ARG A 3 2.35 4.13 -13.21
N ASN A 4 1.86 2.89 -13.11
CA ASN A 4 0.66 2.47 -13.84
C ASN A 4 -0.57 3.12 -13.21
N LYS A 5 -0.76 4.40 -13.52
CA LYS A 5 -1.68 5.35 -12.86
C LYS A 5 -3.11 4.81 -12.76
N ALA A 6 -3.57 4.10 -13.78
CA ALA A 6 -4.90 3.48 -13.81
C ALA A 6 -5.13 2.42 -12.73
N ARG A 7 -4.07 1.83 -12.17
CA ARG A 7 -4.16 0.89 -11.03
C ARG A 7 -4.05 1.63 -9.70
N ASP A 8 -3.21 2.66 -9.65
CA ASP A 8 -3.00 3.45 -8.43
C ASP A 8 -4.20 4.33 -8.05
N ASP A 9 -4.99 4.76 -9.04
CA ASP A 9 -6.24 5.50 -8.87
C ASP A 9 -7.37 4.62 -8.32
N LYS A 10 -7.19 3.29 -8.25
CA LYS A 10 -8.18 2.39 -7.65
C LYS A 10 -8.12 2.47 -6.13
N PHE A 11 -9.30 2.41 -5.52
CA PHE A 11 -9.43 2.27 -4.07
C PHE A 11 -8.72 1.01 -3.60
N PHE A 12 -7.98 1.16 -2.52
CA PHE A 12 -7.41 0.07 -1.76
C PHE A 12 -8.50 -0.55 -0.88
N ASN A 13 -8.62 -1.86 -0.94
CA ASN A 13 -9.66 -2.63 -0.29
C ASN A 13 -9.11 -3.39 0.92
N CYS A 14 -9.46 -2.89 2.09
CA CYS A 14 -9.12 -3.51 3.38
C CYS A 14 -9.73 -4.89 3.64
N VAL A 15 -10.73 -5.30 2.85
CA VAL A 15 -11.40 -6.61 3.00
C VAL A 15 -10.67 -7.68 2.19
N GLN A 16 -9.92 -7.29 1.16
CA GLN A 16 -9.24 -8.21 0.26
C GLN A 16 -7.82 -8.47 0.75
N GLU A 17 -7.59 -9.63 1.36
CA GLU A 17 -6.26 -9.98 1.90
C GLU A 17 -5.13 -10.01 0.84
N PHE A 18 -5.48 -10.21 -0.44
CA PHE A 18 -4.50 -10.14 -1.53
C PHE A 18 -4.02 -8.71 -1.80
N GLU A 19 -4.76 -7.69 -1.37
CA GLU A 19 -4.42 -6.29 -1.58
C GLU A 19 -3.29 -5.84 -0.65
N ASP A 20 -3.37 -6.26 0.62
CA ASP A 20 -2.28 -6.13 1.58
C ASP A 20 -1.01 -6.80 1.05
N ASP A 21 -1.13 -8.02 0.51
CA ASP A 21 -0.01 -8.79 -0.01
C ASP A 21 0.57 -8.17 -1.30
N TYR A 22 -0.29 -7.61 -2.17
CA TYR A 22 0.12 -6.88 -3.37
C TYR A 22 0.95 -5.65 -3.00
N VAL A 23 0.40 -4.76 -2.17
CA VAL A 23 1.09 -3.52 -1.74
C VAL A 23 2.37 -3.84 -0.99
N SER A 24 2.33 -4.77 -0.04
CA SER A 24 3.50 -5.14 0.76
C SER A 24 4.59 -5.86 -0.04
N SER A 25 4.24 -6.60 -1.11
CA SER A 25 5.21 -7.29 -1.97
C SER A 25 6.22 -6.35 -2.62
N HIS A 26 5.83 -5.09 -2.86
CA HIS A 26 6.71 -4.09 -3.45
C HIS A 26 7.84 -3.64 -2.53
N TYR A 27 7.75 -3.95 -1.23
CA TYR A 27 8.72 -3.51 -0.22
C TYR A 27 9.75 -4.59 0.14
N GLY A 28 9.76 -5.73 -0.55
CA GLY A 28 10.79 -6.76 -0.42
C GLY A 28 10.97 -7.25 1.03
N THR A 29 12.14 -6.97 1.62
CA THR A 29 12.46 -7.33 3.02
C THR A 29 11.54 -6.68 4.05
N ASN A 30 10.94 -5.52 3.73
CA ASN A 30 10.02 -4.81 4.61
C ASN A 30 8.56 -5.26 4.43
N LYS A 31 8.28 -6.29 3.61
CA LYS A 31 6.94 -6.83 3.35
C LYS A 31 6.16 -7.07 4.64
N GLY A 32 6.77 -7.72 5.64
CA GLY A 32 6.12 -8.04 6.91
C GLY A 32 5.65 -6.79 7.67
N THR A 33 6.51 -5.79 7.78
CA THR A 33 6.22 -4.52 8.46
C THR A 33 5.10 -3.76 7.76
N VAL A 34 5.17 -3.65 6.42
CA VAL A 34 4.15 -2.96 5.62
C VAL A 34 2.81 -3.69 5.70
N LYS A 35 2.80 -5.03 5.61
CA LYS A 35 1.57 -5.82 5.72
C LYS A 35 0.87 -5.61 7.07
N SER A 36 1.63 -5.66 8.17
CA SER A 36 1.06 -5.39 9.51
C SER A 36 0.52 -3.96 9.61
N PHE A 37 1.27 -2.98 9.10
CA PHE A 37 0.84 -1.58 9.08
C PHE A 37 -0.46 -1.36 8.28
N LEU A 38 -0.60 -2.00 7.11
CA LEU A 38 -1.83 -1.96 6.31
C LEU A 38 -3.01 -2.55 7.08
N LYS A 39 -2.84 -3.74 7.68
CA LYS A 39 -3.87 -4.37 8.50
C LYS A 39 -4.32 -3.49 9.67
N ASP A 40 -3.40 -2.86 10.38
CA ASP A 40 -3.76 -1.97 11.49
C ASP A 40 -4.38 -0.64 11.00
N SER A 41 -3.91 -0.10 9.88
CA SER A 41 -4.49 1.09 9.23
C SER A 41 -5.91 0.84 8.72
N CYS A 42 -6.18 -0.39 8.26
CA CYS A 42 -7.52 -0.84 7.87
C CYS A 42 -8.46 -0.96 9.08
N LYS A 43 -8.00 -1.58 10.18
CA LYS A 43 -8.79 -1.69 11.43
C LYS A 43 -9.15 -0.32 12.01
N THR A 44 -8.24 0.64 11.91
CA THR A 44 -8.45 2.02 12.39
C THR A 44 -9.26 2.86 11.41
N GLY A 45 -9.56 2.35 10.21
CA GLY A 45 -10.34 3.03 9.18
C GLY A 45 -9.58 4.13 8.44
N VAL A 46 -8.28 4.29 8.68
CA VAL A 46 -7.44 5.35 8.07
C VAL A 46 -7.35 5.19 6.54
N ILE A 47 -7.37 3.95 6.05
CA ILE A 47 -7.21 3.64 4.61
C ILE A 47 -8.45 3.00 3.94
N ASN A 48 -9.60 2.96 4.61
CA ASN A 48 -10.82 2.31 4.10
C ASN A 48 -11.38 2.89 2.78
N TYR A 49 -11.09 4.16 2.49
CA TYR A 49 -11.48 4.84 1.25
C TYR A 49 -10.29 5.49 0.55
N SER A 50 -9.09 4.99 0.84
CA SER A 50 -7.85 5.51 0.26
C SER A 50 -7.56 4.82 -1.06
N THR A 51 -6.96 5.55 -1.99
CA THR A 51 -6.39 4.94 -3.20
C THR A 51 -5.06 4.28 -2.87
N HIS A 52 -4.59 3.38 -3.75
CA HIS A 52 -3.26 2.80 -3.62
C HIS A 52 -2.18 3.90 -3.55
N GLU A 53 -2.33 4.99 -4.30
CA GLU A 53 -1.44 6.15 -4.18
C GLU A 53 -1.39 6.73 -2.76
N SER A 54 -2.55 6.97 -2.14
CA SER A 54 -2.62 7.49 -0.78
C SER A 54 -2.04 6.52 0.24
N VAL A 55 -2.26 5.22 0.05
CA VAL A 55 -1.66 4.16 0.89
C VAL A 55 -0.14 4.18 0.79
N TYR A 56 0.43 4.30 -0.41
CA TYR A 56 1.87 4.39 -0.58
C TYR A 56 2.46 5.64 0.07
N LYS A 57 1.80 6.80 -0.07
CA LYS A 57 2.22 8.04 0.62
C LYS A 57 2.19 7.87 2.12
N LEU A 58 1.14 7.26 2.67
CA LEU A 58 1.04 7.01 4.11
C LEU A 58 2.16 6.08 4.61
N ILE A 59 2.51 5.05 3.84
CA ILE A 59 3.65 4.17 4.15
C ILE A 59 4.96 4.96 4.14
N GLU A 60 5.17 5.84 3.16
CA GLU A 60 6.34 6.71 3.10
C GLU A 60 6.42 7.66 4.30
N GLU A 61 5.30 8.31 4.67
CA GLU A 61 5.24 9.25 5.79
C GLU A 61 5.40 8.57 7.16
N LYS A 62 4.84 7.36 7.34
CA LYS A 62 4.83 6.67 8.65
C LYS A 62 6.01 5.74 8.87
N LEU A 63 6.44 5.04 7.82
CA LEU A 63 7.50 4.03 7.89
C LEU A 63 8.81 4.50 7.23
N GLY A 64 8.80 5.62 6.50
CA GLY A 64 9.98 6.13 5.80
C GLY A 64 10.36 5.28 4.59
N TYR A 65 9.49 4.41 4.11
CA TYR A 65 9.77 3.55 2.96
C TYR A 65 9.42 4.26 1.65
N PRO A 66 10.33 4.27 0.66
CA PRO A 66 10.09 4.96 -0.59
C PRO A 66 8.91 4.34 -1.34
N VAL A 67 8.10 5.17 -1.97
CA VAL A 67 6.99 4.69 -2.81
C VAL A 67 7.54 3.81 -3.93
N PRO A 68 7.07 2.56 -4.08
CA PRO A 68 7.60 1.65 -5.07
C PRO A 68 7.33 2.14 -6.49
N SER A 69 8.38 2.29 -7.27
CA SER A 69 8.29 2.57 -8.70
C SER A 69 7.97 1.28 -9.46
N SER A 70 6.68 0.95 -9.58
CA SER A 70 6.04 -0.10 -10.41
C SER A 70 6.87 -1.35 -10.78
N PRO A 71 6.44 -2.58 -10.42
CA PRO A 71 7.03 -3.76 -11.02
C PRO A 71 6.65 -3.86 -12.50
N LYS A 72 7.63 -4.27 -13.31
CA LYS A 72 7.49 -4.69 -14.71
C LYS A 72 6.42 -5.76 -14.88
#